data_AF-A0ABD6CVS3-F1
#
_entry.id   AF-A0ABD6CVS3-F1
#
_cell.length_a   1.000
_cell.length_b   1.000
_cell.length_c   1.000
_cell.angle_alpha   90.00
_cell.angle_beta   90.00
_cell.angle_gamma   90.00
#
_symmetry.space_group_name_H-M   'P 1'
#
loop_
_entity.id
_entity.type
_entity.pdbx_description
1 polymer ?
#
loop_
_entity_poly.entity_id
_entity_poly.type
_entity_poly.pdbx_seq_one_letter_code
_entity_poly.pdbx_strand_id
1 'polypeptide(L)'
;MGQRANPAFAVGAVAVPAVALLYALLFAPVVHHIYVHVMAGVLWTGIDLFMALVLGPVLGGLSVEARASVFRRFTPKMAFLMPSLAFVTIVGGVTLAERVGVFPHARPWTALLTLATTVPALLLLGWQFDALDDPRWIVAFAVSLLGGGAYLAVTADAFGMTSPTILVSLAIVTVLSVLGFGVLLPGEVRIYRQLASGDPDPTVISRIGMRNARLSGVQGLFQLAVVVAMVYLRWPAA
;
A
#
# COMPACT_ATOMS: atom_id res chain seq x y z
N MET A 1 -15.66 -4.11 -11.79
CA MET A 1 -15.00 -3.07 -10.96
C MET A 1 -14.98 -1.70 -11.64
N GLY A 2 -14.40 -1.55 -12.83
CA GLY A 2 -14.22 -0.23 -13.50
C GLY A 2 -15.48 0.61 -13.75
N GLN A 3 -16.64 0.01 -14.08
CA GLN A 3 -17.86 0.77 -14.41
C GLN A 3 -18.36 1.69 -13.28
N ARG A 4 -18.12 1.35 -12.01
CA ARG A 4 -18.54 2.18 -10.85
C ARG A 4 -17.51 3.21 -10.41
N ALA A 5 -16.25 3.01 -10.77
CA ALA A 5 -15.18 3.97 -10.49
C ALA A 5 -15.08 5.06 -11.56
N ASN A 6 -15.92 5.01 -12.62
CA ASN A 6 -15.63 5.52 -13.95
C ASN A 6 -14.45 4.74 -14.58
N PRO A 7 -14.66 3.93 -15.63
CA PRO A 7 -13.59 3.13 -16.24
C PRO A 7 -12.35 3.94 -16.63
N ALA A 8 -12.54 5.15 -17.13
CA ALA A 8 -11.44 6.04 -17.49
C ALA A 8 -10.61 6.45 -16.28
N PHE A 9 -11.27 6.73 -15.14
CA PHE A 9 -10.56 7.02 -13.89
C PHE A 9 -9.81 5.80 -13.38
N ALA A 10 -10.43 4.61 -13.34
CA ALA A 10 -9.78 3.40 -12.86
C ALA A 10 -8.54 3.04 -13.70
N VAL A 11 -8.65 3.17 -15.03
CA VAL A 11 -7.52 2.98 -15.94
C VAL A 11 -6.44 4.02 -15.68
N GLY A 12 -6.79 5.32 -15.61
CA GLY A 12 -5.82 6.39 -15.35
C GLY A 12 -5.12 6.25 -14.01
N ALA A 13 -5.85 5.91 -12.95
CA ALA A 13 -5.34 5.75 -11.58
C ALA A 13 -4.32 4.61 -11.44
N VAL A 14 -4.31 3.63 -12.36
CA VAL A 14 -3.37 2.52 -12.37
C VAL A 14 -2.29 2.71 -13.45
N ALA A 15 -2.70 3.04 -14.67
CA ALA A 15 -1.81 3.15 -15.81
C ALA A 15 -0.80 4.30 -15.65
N VAL A 16 -1.23 5.47 -15.15
CA VAL A 16 -0.33 6.62 -14.99
C VAL A 16 0.78 6.32 -13.98
N PRO A 17 0.49 5.84 -12.74
CA PRO A 17 1.56 5.49 -11.81
C PRO A 17 2.42 4.31 -12.31
N ALA A 18 1.82 3.30 -12.95
CA ALA A 18 2.56 2.16 -13.48
C ALA A 18 3.55 2.56 -14.58
N VAL A 19 3.14 3.41 -15.52
CA VAL A 19 4.02 3.95 -16.58
C VAL A 19 5.11 4.82 -15.97
N ALA A 20 4.78 5.67 -14.99
CA ALA A 20 5.77 6.50 -14.29
C ALA A 20 6.82 5.65 -13.58
N LEU A 21 6.42 4.55 -12.92
CA LEU A 21 7.33 3.61 -12.30
C LEU A 21 8.19 2.88 -13.34
N LEU A 22 7.59 2.38 -14.42
CA LEU A 22 8.33 1.71 -15.49
C LEU A 22 9.40 2.63 -16.09
N TYR A 23 9.04 3.89 -16.34
CA TYR A 23 9.98 4.93 -16.75
C TYR A 23 11.09 5.14 -15.72
N ALA A 24 10.75 5.25 -14.44
CA ALA A 24 11.69 5.43 -13.34
C ALA A 24 12.74 4.33 -13.26
N LEU A 25 12.32 3.08 -13.47
CA LEU A 25 13.16 1.89 -13.37
C LEU A 25 14.04 1.67 -14.58
N LEU A 26 13.56 1.98 -15.79
CA LEU A 26 14.24 1.62 -17.04
C LEU A 26 15.07 2.74 -17.67
N PHE A 27 14.60 3.99 -17.57
CA PHE A 27 15.14 5.08 -18.42
C PHE A 27 15.48 6.35 -17.63
N ALA A 28 14.82 6.56 -16.50
CA ALA A 28 14.88 7.84 -15.81
C ALA A 28 16.27 8.11 -15.20
N PRO A 29 16.78 9.36 -15.27
CA PRO A 29 17.85 9.84 -14.40
C PRO A 29 17.44 9.73 -12.92
N VAL A 30 18.42 9.74 -12.00
CA VAL A 30 18.18 9.65 -10.55
C VAL A 30 17.16 10.70 -10.06
N VAL A 31 17.28 11.94 -10.55
CA VAL A 31 16.37 13.03 -10.19
C VAL A 31 14.92 12.71 -10.53
N HIS A 32 14.65 12.15 -11.71
CA HIS A 32 13.30 11.77 -12.11
C HIS A 32 12.77 10.59 -11.29
N HIS A 33 13.64 9.64 -10.93
CA HIS A 33 13.27 8.55 -10.03
C HIS A 33 12.87 9.09 -8.64
N ILE A 34 13.62 10.06 -8.11
CA ILE A 34 13.25 10.79 -6.88
C ILE A 34 11.86 11.42 -7.04
N TYR A 35 11.61 12.15 -8.13
CA TYR A 35 10.30 12.78 -8.34
C TYR A 35 9.16 11.76 -8.40
N VAL A 36 9.31 10.66 -9.14
CA VAL A 36 8.26 9.63 -9.24
C VAL A 36 7.95 9.04 -7.86
N HIS A 37 8.98 8.67 -7.10
CA HIS A 37 8.84 8.14 -5.75
C HIS A 37 8.18 9.15 -4.80
N VAL A 38 8.71 10.38 -4.73
CA VAL A 38 8.25 11.40 -3.79
C VAL A 38 6.84 11.88 -4.13
N MET A 39 6.51 12.10 -5.41
CA MET A 39 5.18 12.55 -5.79
C MET A 39 4.11 11.49 -5.50
N ALA A 40 4.41 10.21 -5.77
CA ALA A 40 3.50 9.12 -5.40
C ALA A 40 3.34 9.02 -3.87
N GLY A 41 4.44 9.10 -3.12
CA GLY A 41 4.44 8.99 -1.66
C GLY A 41 3.74 10.16 -0.97
N VAL A 42 3.98 11.39 -1.42
CA VAL A 42 3.31 12.59 -0.88
C VAL A 42 1.82 12.56 -1.17
N LEU A 43 1.40 12.15 -2.38
CA LEU A 43 -0.02 12.02 -2.68
C LEU A 43 -0.68 10.94 -1.84
N TRP A 44 -0.05 9.77 -1.71
CA TRP A 44 -0.55 8.69 -0.87
C TRP A 44 -0.70 9.13 0.60
N THR A 45 0.36 9.71 1.16
CA THR A 45 0.39 10.19 2.55
C THR A 45 -0.62 11.33 2.77
N GLY A 46 -0.69 12.28 1.83
CA GLY A 46 -1.61 13.40 1.91
C GLY A 46 -3.07 12.96 1.93
N ILE A 47 -3.42 11.94 1.14
CA ILE A 47 -4.75 11.35 1.15
C ILE A 47 -5.02 10.69 2.51
N ASP A 48 -4.10 9.87 3.03
CA ASP A 48 -4.32 9.18 4.31
C ASP A 48 -4.49 10.16 5.48
N LEU A 49 -3.68 11.21 5.52
CA LEU A 49 -3.80 12.29 6.52
C LEU A 49 -5.09 13.09 6.34
N PHE A 50 -5.47 13.43 5.11
CA PHE A 50 -6.73 14.12 4.83
C PHE A 50 -7.94 13.28 5.26
N MET A 51 -7.92 11.98 4.95
CA MET A 51 -8.96 11.04 5.34
C MET A 51 -9.13 10.96 6.84
N ALA A 52 -8.04 10.99 7.59
CA ALA A 52 -8.06 10.87 9.03
C ALA A 52 -8.42 12.18 9.74
N LEU A 53 -7.81 13.29 9.35
CA LEU A 53 -7.87 14.56 10.07
C LEU A 53 -9.04 15.44 9.64
N VAL A 54 -9.46 15.33 8.38
CA VAL A 54 -10.50 16.20 7.81
C VAL A 54 -11.76 15.39 7.52
N LEU A 55 -11.66 14.37 6.65
CA LEU A 55 -12.87 13.65 6.23
C LEU A 55 -13.44 12.79 7.35
N GLY A 56 -12.61 12.15 8.17
CA GLY A 56 -13.02 11.29 9.29
C GLY A 56 -13.97 12.00 10.27
N PRO A 57 -13.62 13.17 10.83
CA PRO A 57 -14.50 13.97 11.68
C PRO A 57 -15.80 14.39 10.98
N VAL A 58 -15.72 14.83 9.72
CA VAL A 58 -16.90 15.21 8.92
C VAL A 58 -17.86 14.02 8.79
N LEU A 59 -17.35 12.85 8.43
CA LEU A 59 -18.15 11.62 8.33
C LEU A 59 -18.74 11.22 9.69
N GLY A 60 -18.00 11.44 10.78
CA GLY A 60 -18.45 11.19 12.15
C GLY A 60 -19.75 11.92 12.51
N GLY A 61 -19.95 13.13 11.99
CA GLY A 61 -21.15 13.95 12.21
C GLY A 61 -22.35 13.62 11.33
N LEU A 62 -22.19 12.76 10.30
CA LEU A 62 -23.27 12.40 9.39
C LEU A 62 -24.12 11.23 9.91
N SER A 63 -25.39 11.19 9.48
CA SER A 63 -26.24 9.99 9.63
C SER A 63 -25.65 8.79 8.88
N VAL A 64 -26.11 7.59 9.23
CA VAL A 64 -25.61 6.34 8.62
C VAL A 64 -25.80 6.35 7.11
N GLU A 65 -26.96 6.81 6.63
CA GLU A 65 -27.34 6.85 5.23
C GLU A 65 -26.50 7.86 4.46
N ALA A 66 -26.33 9.06 5.01
CA ALA A 66 -25.51 10.11 4.39
C ALA A 66 -24.04 9.67 4.31
N ARG A 67 -23.51 9.09 5.39
CA ARG A 67 -22.16 8.54 5.42
C ARG A 67 -21.97 7.42 4.42
N ALA A 68 -22.91 6.48 4.37
CA ALA A 68 -22.88 5.38 3.42
C ALA A 68 -22.86 5.92 1.98
N SER A 69 -23.70 6.90 1.65
CA SER A 69 -23.75 7.56 0.34
C SER A 69 -22.39 8.12 -0.10
N VAL A 70 -21.64 8.75 0.80
CA VAL A 70 -20.27 9.21 0.53
C VAL A 70 -19.36 8.03 0.18
N PHE A 71 -19.32 6.99 1.04
CA PHE A 71 -18.48 5.81 0.80
C PHE A 71 -18.86 5.06 -0.49
N ARG A 72 -20.15 5.01 -0.88
CA ARG A 72 -20.58 4.37 -2.13
C ARG A 72 -19.89 4.97 -3.37
N ARG A 73 -19.62 6.28 -3.34
CA ARG A 73 -18.96 7.01 -4.44
C ARG A 73 -17.45 7.07 -4.28
N PHE A 74 -16.98 7.09 -3.05
CA PHE A 74 -15.57 7.27 -2.71
C PHE A 74 -14.78 5.96 -2.84
N THR A 75 -15.22 4.88 -2.19
CA THR A 75 -14.50 3.60 -2.12
C THR A 75 -14.12 3.03 -3.49
N PRO A 76 -14.99 3.03 -4.52
CA PRO A 76 -14.61 2.48 -5.82
C PRO A 76 -13.41 3.16 -6.46
N LYS A 77 -13.19 4.45 -6.20
CA LYS A 77 -12.04 5.20 -6.74
C LYS A 77 -10.77 4.89 -5.94
N MET A 78 -10.89 4.85 -4.62
CA MET A 78 -9.76 4.59 -3.72
C MET A 78 -9.19 3.19 -3.87
N ALA A 79 -10.06 2.20 -4.12
CA ALA A 79 -9.67 0.81 -4.35
C ALA A 79 -8.75 0.59 -5.57
N PHE A 80 -8.66 1.58 -6.47
CA PHE A 80 -7.67 1.58 -7.56
C PHE A 80 -6.51 2.53 -7.28
N LEU A 81 -6.80 3.75 -6.82
CA LEU A 81 -5.79 4.79 -6.64
C LEU A 81 -4.79 4.45 -5.53
N MET A 82 -5.28 4.08 -4.34
CA MET A 82 -4.40 3.89 -3.17
C MET A 82 -3.44 2.71 -3.33
N PRO A 83 -3.86 1.51 -3.77
CA PRO A 83 -2.93 0.41 -4.02
C PRO A 83 -1.87 0.76 -5.06
N SER A 84 -2.25 1.52 -6.10
CA SER A 84 -1.32 1.95 -7.15
C SER A 84 -0.28 2.93 -6.62
N LEU A 85 -0.68 3.95 -5.87
CA LEU A 85 0.25 4.90 -5.26
C LEU A 85 1.16 4.23 -4.23
N ALA A 86 0.61 3.35 -3.39
CA ALA A 86 1.37 2.58 -2.43
C ALA A 86 2.45 1.72 -3.12
N PHE A 87 2.07 0.99 -4.16
CA PHE A 87 2.99 0.16 -4.92
C PHE A 87 4.14 0.97 -5.53
N VAL A 88 3.83 2.08 -6.22
CA VAL A 88 4.85 2.95 -6.83
C VAL A 88 5.75 3.57 -5.77
N THR A 89 5.20 3.97 -4.62
CA THR A 89 5.97 4.53 -3.52
C THR A 89 6.96 3.51 -2.95
N ILE A 90 6.49 2.29 -2.69
CA ILE A 90 7.31 1.22 -2.08
C ILE A 90 8.40 0.75 -3.04
N VAL A 91 8.03 0.38 -4.28
CA VAL A 91 8.99 -0.11 -5.27
C VAL A 91 9.97 0.99 -5.68
N GLY A 92 9.47 2.20 -5.93
CA GLY A 92 10.31 3.35 -6.22
C GLY A 92 11.28 3.67 -5.07
N GLY A 93 10.83 3.58 -3.82
CA GLY A 93 11.67 3.87 -2.65
C GLY A 93 12.80 2.87 -2.47
N VAL A 94 12.48 1.57 -2.53
CA VAL A 94 13.48 0.48 -2.38
C VAL A 94 14.54 0.57 -3.49
N THR A 95 14.10 0.69 -4.75
CA THR A 95 15.01 0.72 -5.89
C THR A 95 15.81 2.02 -5.97
N LEU A 96 15.23 3.15 -5.55
CA LEU A 96 15.95 4.42 -5.45
C LEU A 96 17.02 4.37 -4.35
N ALA A 97 16.72 3.77 -3.19
CA ALA A 97 17.67 3.65 -2.09
C ALA A 97 18.89 2.81 -2.46
N GLU A 98 18.69 1.74 -3.25
CA GLU A 98 19.78 0.97 -3.85
C GLU A 98 20.57 1.82 -4.86
N ARG A 99 19.87 2.51 -5.77
CA ARG A 99 20.48 3.32 -6.84
C ARG A 99 21.34 4.47 -6.32
N VAL A 100 20.98 5.09 -5.20
CA VAL A 100 21.74 6.18 -4.58
C VAL A 100 22.77 5.70 -3.55
N GLY A 101 22.90 4.38 -3.35
CA GLY A 101 23.92 3.79 -2.49
C GLY A 101 23.66 3.89 -0.98
N VAL A 102 22.42 4.18 -0.56
CA VAL A 102 22.07 4.31 0.88
C VAL A 102 21.49 3.02 1.47
N PHE A 103 21.36 1.96 0.67
CA PHE A 103 20.85 0.65 1.08
C PHE A 103 21.94 -0.44 1.00
N PRO A 104 22.84 -0.55 2.01
CA PRO A 104 23.81 -1.64 2.08
C PRO A 104 23.11 -3.00 2.12
N HIS A 105 23.69 -3.98 1.41
CA HIS A 105 23.16 -5.35 1.36
C HIS A 105 21.69 -5.40 0.89
N ALA A 106 21.31 -4.53 -0.05
CA ALA A 106 19.91 -4.31 -0.45
C ALA A 106 19.17 -5.60 -0.85
N ARG A 107 19.81 -6.50 -1.59
CA ARG A 107 19.17 -7.69 -2.17
C ARG A 107 18.55 -8.63 -1.12
N PRO A 108 19.31 -9.17 -0.14
CA PRO A 108 18.71 -10.03 0.90
C PRO A 108 17.68 -9.29 1.76
N TRP A 109 17.90 -8.02 2.08
CA TRP A 109 16.92 -7.22 2.84
C TRP A 109 15.63 -6.95 2.04
N THR A 110 15.73 -6.81 0.73
CA THR A 110 14.57 -6.71 -0.17
C THR A 110 13.82 -8.03 -0.25
N ALA A 111 14.53 -9.17 -0.29
CA ALA A 111 13.90 -10.48 -0.23
C ALA A 111 13.13 -10.69 1.08
N LEU A 112 13.74 -10.30 2.22
CA LEU A 112 13.09 -10.30 3.52
C LEU A 112 11.87 -9.37 3.55
N LEU A 113 11.97 -8.16 3.01
CA LEU A 113 10.85 -7.23 2.89
C LEU A 113 9.70 -7.85 2.06
N THR A 114 10.00 -8.48 0.92
CA THR A 114 9.01 -9.16 0.09
C THR A 114 8.26 -10.23 0.88
N LEU A 115 8.98 -11.09 1.61
CA LEU A 115 8.35 -12.10 2.46
C LEU A 115 7.54 -11.49 3.60
N ALA A 116 8.11 -10.53 4.32
CA ALA A 116 7.49 -9.87 5.47
C ALA A 116 6.23 -9.08 5.11
N THR A 117 6.11 -8.63 3.86
CA THR A 117 4.93 -7.92 3.36
C THR A 117 3.90 -8.87 2.75
N THR A 118 4.31 -9.71 1.80
CA THR A 118 3.39 -10.52 1.00
C THR A 118 2.79 -11.67 1.79
N VAL A 119 3.58 -12.39 2.59
CA VAL A 119 3.10 -13.58 3.31
C VAL A 119 2.02 -13.20 4.33
N PRO A 120 2.22 -12.21 5.23
CA PRO A 120 1.16 -11.83 6.17
C PRO A 120 -0.05 -11.19 5.46
N ALA A 121 0.17 -10.37 4.42
CA ALA A 121 -0.94 -9.78 3.68
C ALA A 121 -1.81 -10.85 3.01
N LEU A 122 -1.22 -11.87 2.41
CA LEU A 122 -1.95 -12.99 1.81
C LEU A 122 -2.63 -13.87 2.87
N LEU A 123 -1.99 -14.14 4.01
CA LEU A 123 -2.66 -14.86 5.10
C LEU A 123 -3.90 -14.10 5.59
N LEU A 124 -3.78 -12.79 5.80
CA LEU A 124 -4.89 -11.95 6.23
C LEU A 124 -6.00 -11.87 5.17
N LEU A 125 -5.64 -11.75 3.89
CA LEU A 125 -6.62 -11.76 2.80
C LEU A 125 -7.36 -13.10 2.73
N GLY A 126 -6.64 -14.21 2.79
CA GLY A 126 -7.22 -15.55 2.78
C GLY A 126 -8.17 -15.75 3.96
N TRP A 127 -7.74 -15.35 5.16
CA TRP A 127 -8.59 -15.39 6.36
C TRP A 127 -9.82 -14.49 6.24
N GLN A 128 -9.67 -13.26 5.72
CA GLN A 128 -10.78 -12.32 5.59
C GLN A 128 -11.81 -12.70 4.52
N PHE A 129 -11.44 -13.55 3.57
CA PHE A 129 -12.34 -14.02 2.52
C PHE A 129 -12.71 -15.50 2.64
N ASP A 130 -12.36 -16.15 3.76
CA ASP A 130 -12.62 -17.57 4.00
C ASP A 130 -12.08 -18.46 2.85
N ALA A 131 -10.86 -18.14 2.41
CA ALA A 131 -10.22 -18.72 1.23
C ALA A 131 -8.95 -19.51 1.58
N LEU A 132 -8.63 -19.72 2.86
CA LEU A 132 -7.40 -20.43 3.26
C LEU A 132 -7.38 -21.88 2.76
N ASP A 133 -8.55 -22.51 2.62
CA ASP A 133 -8.70 -23.86 2.11
C ASP A 133 -8.96 -23.91 0.58
N ASP A 134 -9.06 -22.75 -0.10
CA ASP A 134 -9.26 -22.69 -1.56
C ASP A 134 -7.95 -23.07 -2.28
N PRO A 135 -7.94 -24.10 -3.15
CA PRO A 135 -6.74 -24.51 -3.89
C PRO A 135 -6.09 -23.39 -4.70
N ARG A 136 -6.89 -22.47 -5.26
CA ARG A 136 -6.39 -21.32 -6.04
C ARG A 136 -5.66 -20.34 -5.12
N TRP A 137 -6.17 -20.14 -3.91
CA TRP A 137 -5.53 -19.31 -2.89
C TRP A 137 -4.25 -19.95 -2.37
N ILE A 138 -4.29 -21.26 -2.10
CA ILE A 138 -3.12 -22.04 -1.67
C ILE A 138 -2.01 -21.95 -2.73
N VAL A 139 -2.33 -22.09 -4.01
CA VAL A 139 -1.36 -21.92 -5.11
C VAL A 139 -0.78 -20.51 -5.12
N ALA A 140 -1.60 -19.46 -5.04
CA ALA A 140 -1.11 -18.09 -5.02
C ALA A 140 -0.20 -17.81 -3.80
N PHE A 141 -0.60 -18.30 -2.63
CA PHE A 141 0.18 -18.21 -1.40
C PHE A 141 1.50 -18.96 -1.50
N ALA A 142 1.47 -20.21 -1.98
CA ALA A 142 2.67 -21.03 -2.17
C ALA A 142 3.64 -20.39 -3.16
N VAL A 143 3.15 -19.84 -4.28
CA VAL A 143 3.98 -19.11 -5.25
C VAL A 143 4.64 -17.89 -4.60
N SER A 144 3.91 -17.11 -3.80
CA SER A 144 4.46 -15.95 -3.11
C SER A 144 5.51 -16.35 -2.07
N LEU A 145 5.22 -17.36 -1.26
CA LEU A 145 6.10 -17.86 -0.20
C LEU A 145 7.37 -18.49 -0.77
N LEU A 146 7.22 -19.41 -1.74
CA LEU A 146 8.34 -20.11 -2.36
C LEU A 146 9.16 -19.17 -3.26
N GLY A 147 8.51 -18.25 -3.99
CA GLY A 147 9.21 -17.24 -4.78
C GLY A 147 10.03 -16.29 -3.92
N GLY A 148 9.44 -15.76 -2.84
CA GLY A 148 10.17 -14.93 -1.87
C GLY A 148 11.28 -15.71 -1.15
N GLY A 149 11.02 -16.96 -0.79
CA GLY A 149 12.00 -17.85 -0.14
C GLY A 149 13.17 -18.21 -1.06
N ALA A 150 12.90 -18.50 -2.33
CA ALA A 150 13.92 -18.71 -3.35
C ALA A 150 14.74 -17.43 -3.57
N TYR A 151 14.10 -16.26 -3.62
CA TYR A 151 14.81 -14.99 -3.73
C TYR A 151 15.74 -14.74 -2.54
N LEU A 152 15.30 -15.05 -1.31
CA LEU A 152 16.14 -14.97 -0.13
C LEU A 152 17.31 -15.96 -0.21
N ALA A 153 17.06 -17.21 -0.62
CA ALA A 153 18.08 -18.24 -0.73
C ALA A 153 19.21 -17.87 -1.71
N VAL A 154 18.86 -17.32 -2.88
CA VAL A 154 19.84 -16.91 -3.90
C VAL A 154 20.54 -15.58 -3.58
N THR A 155 20.15 -14.89 -2.52
CA THR A 155 20.79 -13.64 -2.06
C THR A 155 21.41 -13.76 -0.67
N ALA A 156 21.36 -14.96 -0.07
CA ALA A 156 21.81 -15.19 1.29
C ALA A 156 23.32 -15.07 1.47
N ASP A 157 24.10 -15.33 0.43
CA ASP A 157 25.56 -15.17 0.41
C ASP A 157 25.98 -13.70 0.55
N ALA A 158 25.16 -12.77 0.04
CA ALA A 158 25.35 -11.33 0.15
C ALA A 158 24.76 -10.73 1.44
N PHE A 159 24.36 -11.56 2.41
CA PHE A 159 23.76 -11.09 3.65
C PHE A 159 24.77 -10.31 4.50
N GLY A 160 24.38 -9.10 4.86
CA GLY A 160 25.07 -8.26 5.84
C GLY A 160 24.11 -7.24 6.41
N MET A 161 24.47 -6.64 7.55
CA MET A 161 23.60 -5.65 8.17
C MET A 161 23.47 -4.40 7.31
N THR A 162 22.25 -3.86 7.25
CA THR A 162 21.97 -2.54 6.67
C THR A 162 22.05 -1.44 7.73
N SER A 163 21.90 -0.18 7.33
CA SER A 163 21.93 0.94 8.26
C SER A 163 20.68 0.94 9.16
N PRO A 164 20.78 1.45 10.42
CA PRO A 164 19.62 1.52 11.32
C PRO A 164 18.42 2.26 10.72
N THR A 165 18.67 3.34 9.98
CA THR A 165 17.61 4.13 9.34
C THR A 165 16.89 3.36 8.24
N ILE A 166 17.62 2.56 7.45
CA ILE A 166 16.99 1.65 6.47
C ILE A 166 16.21 0.56 7.18
N LEU A 167 16.74 -0.04 8.24
CA LEU A 167 16.04 -1.08 9.00
C LEU A 167 14.70 -0.56 9.55
N VAL A 168 14.69 0.65 10.14
CA VAL A 168 13.47 1.32 10.58
C VAL A 168 12.52 1.56 9.42
N SER A 169 13.03 2.03 8.27
CA SER A 169 12.22 2.27 7.07
C SER A 169 11.56 0.98 6.57
N LEU A 170 12.31 -0.12 6.49
CA LEU A 170 11.80 -1.44 6.08
C LEU A 170 10.74 -1.97 7.06
N ALA A 171 10.95 -1.79 8.36
CA ALA A 171 9.99 -2.19 9.39
C ALA A 171 8.67 -1.41 9.23
N ILE A 172 8.74 -0.09 9.05
CA ILE A 172 7.53 0.72 8.85
C ILE A 172 6.84 0.38 7.54
N VAL A 173 7.58 0.22 6.44
CA VAL A 173 7.01 -0.19 5.14
C VAL A 173 6.33 -1.55 5.25
N THR A 174 6.89 -2.47 6.06
CA THR A 174 6.26 -3.76 6.35
C THR A 174 4.89 -3.57 7.01
N VAL A 175 4.83 -2.78 8.09
CA VAL A 175 3.57 -2.47 8.78
C VAL A 175 2.57 -1.81 7.84
N LEU A 176 2.98 -0.80 7.07
CA LEU A 176 2.14 -0.09 6.12
C LEU A 176 1.56 -1.03 5.07
N SER A 177 2.38 -1.93 4.52
CA SER A 177 1.96 -2.88 3.48
C SER A 177 0.97 -3.91 4.03
N VAL A 178 1.25 -4.48 5.21
CA VAL A 178 0.36 -5.46 5.85
C VAL A 178 -0.98 -4.82 6.22
N LEU A 179 -0.98 -3.60 6.77
CA LEU A 179 -2.22 -2.86 7.05
C LEU A 179 -2.99 -2.49 5.78
N GLY A 180 -2.28 -2.01 4.76
CA GLY A 180 -2.89 -1.57 3.50
C GLY A 180 -3.52 -2.71 2.72
N PHE A 181 -2.71 -3.71 2.36
CA PHE A 181 -3.14 -4.82 1.52
C PHE A 181 -3.87 -5.91 2.32
N GLY A 182 -3.44 -6.18 3.55
CA GLY A 182 -4.00 -7.25 4.38
C GLY A 182 -5.25 -6.85 5.17
N VAL A 183 -5.48 -5.56 5.46
CA VAL A 183 -6.59 -5.10 6.33
C VAL A 183 -7.53 -4.11 5.65
N LEU A 184 -7.00 -3.03 5.06
CA LEU A 184 -7.79 -1.96 4.46
C LEU A 184 -8.45 -2.39 3.14
N LEU A 185 -7.65 -2.89 2.21
CA LEU A 185 -8.09 -3.34 0.89
C LEU A 185 -9.24 -4.38 0.94
N PRO A 186 -9.18 -5.45 1.78
CA PRO A 186 -10.32 -6.36 1.91
C PRO A 186 -11.59 -5.66 2.41
N GLY A 187 -11.48 -4.65 3.26
CA GLY A 187 -12.61 -3.80 3.65
C GLY A 187 -13.22 -3.05 2.46
N GLU A 188 -12.40 -2.47 1.59
CA GLU A 188 -12.85 -1.78 0.39
C GLU A 188 -13.52 -2.74 -0.60
N VAL A 189 -12.98 -3.94 -0.76
CA VAL A 189 -13.58 -5.00 -1.60
C VAL A 189 -14.94 -5.43 -1.03
N ARG A 190 -15.10 -5.55 0.28
CA ARG A 190 -16.40 -5.86 0.90
C ARG A 190 -17.43 -4.76 0.64
N ILE A 191 -17.05 -3.49 0.77
CA ILE A 191 -17.93 -2.37 0.38
C ILE A 191 -18.27 -2.46 -1.11
N TYR A 192 -17.29 -2.74 -1.98
CA TYR A 192 -17.55 -2.89 -3.41
C TYR A 192 -18.53 -4.02 -3.72
N ARG A 193 -18.41 -5.17 -3.05
CA ARG A 193 -19.35 -6.30 -3.15
C ARG A 193 -20.75 -5.93 -2.68
N GLN A 194 -20.88 -5.16 -1.58
CA GLN A 194 -22.17 -4.63 -1.13
C GLN A 194 -22.81 -3.69 -2.15
N LEU A 195 -22.02 -2.87 -2.83
CA LEU A 195 -22.56 -2.08 -3.94
C LEU A 195 -23.03 -2.98 -5.09
N ALA A 196 -22.40 -4.15 -5.28
CA ALA A 196 -22.66 -5.10 -6.36
C ALA A 196 -23.89 -5.98 -6.16
N SER A 197 -24.37 -6.13 -4.92
CA SER A 197 -25.53 -6.98 -4.60
C SER A 197 -26.87 -6.44 -5.10
N GLY A 198 -26.95 -5.17 -5.52
CA GLY A 198 -28.21 -4.54 -5.96
C GLY A 198 -29.05 -3.97 -4.82
N ASP A 199 -28.87 -4.46 -3.59
CA ASP A 199 -29.46 -3.93 -2.36
C ASP A 199 -28.36 -3.65 -1.31
N PRO A 200 -27.67 -2.49 -1.38
CA PRO A 200 -26.51 -2.22 -0.53
C PRO A 200 -26.93 -1.75 0.87
N ASP A 201 -26.59 -2.51 1.92
CA ASP A 201 -26.87 -2.13 3.31
C ASP A 201 -26.04 -0.88 3.74
N PRO A 202 -26.70 0.27 4.03
CA PRO A 202 -26.01 1.49 4.48
C PRO A 202 -25.22 1.30 5.78
N THR A 203 -25.72 0.47 6.70
CA THR A 203 -25.10 0.24 8.01
C THR A 203 -23.77 -0.47 7.88
N VAL A 204 -23.70 -1.50 7.04
CA VAL A 204 -22.47 -2.24 6.73
C VAL A 204 -21.45 -1.33 6.06
N ILE A 205 -21.86 -0.57 5.05
CA ILE A 205 -20.98 0.35 4.30
C ILE A 205 -20.42 1.42 5.22
N SER A 206 -21.27 2.07 6.02
CA SER A 206 -20.90 3.10 6.99
C SER A 206 -19.91 2.58 8.03
N ARG A 207 -20.17 1.40 8.60
CA ARG A 207 -19.29 0.77 9.60
C ARG A 207 -17.91 0.43 9.05
N ILE A 208 -17.85 -0.21 7.89
CA ILE A 208 -16.57 -0.57 7.26
C ILE A 208 -15.81 0.69 6.84
N GLY A 209 -16.51 1.66 6.24
CA GLY A 209 -15.91 2.92 5.80
C GLY A 209 -15.28 3.70 6.96
N MET A 210 -15.98 3.81 8.09
CA MET A 210 -15.41 4.48 9.28
C MET A 210 -14.22 3.74 9.88
N ARG A 211 -14.24 2.41 9.87
CA ARG A 211 -13.08 1.62 10.30
C ARG A 211 -11.88 1.91 9.41
N ASN A 212 -12.09 1.92 8.09
CA ASN A 212 -11.02 2.20 7.13
C ASN A 212 -10.50 3.63 7.25
N ALA A 213 -11.36 4.63 7.45
CA ALA A 213 -10.92 6.02 7.67
C ALA A 213 -10.04 6.17 8.92
N ARG A 214 -10.36 5.46 10.02
CA ARG A 214 -9.52 5.45 11.23
C ARG A 214 -8.18 4.75 11.00
N LEU A 215 -8.18 3.60 10.32
CA LEU A 215 -6.97 2.85 9.99
C LEU A 215 -6.06 3.61 9.02
N SER A 216 -6.64 4.36 8.08
CA SER A 216 -5.92 5.27 7.19
C SER A 216 -5.19 6.38 7.98
N GLY A 217 -5.76 6.87 9.08
CA GLY A 217 -5.04 7.76 10.00
C GLY A 217 -3.83 7.14 10.70
N VAL A 218 -3.96 5.88 11.11
CA VAL A 218 -2.81 5.12 11.65
C VAL A 218 -1.74 4.95 10.56
N GLN A 219 -2.13 4.65 9.32
CA GLN A 219 -1.18 4.61 8.19
C GLN A 219 -0.49 5.96 7.96
N GLY A 220 -1.24 7.07 7.99
CA GLY A 220 -0.72 8.43 7.89
C GLY A 220 0.41 8.72 8.87
N LEU A 221 0.27 8.28 10.13
CA LEU A 221 1.31 8.45 11.15
C LEU A 221 2.59 7.68 10.83
N PHE A 222 2.46 6.42 10.39
CA PHE A 222 3.61 5.60 9.97
C PHE A 222 4.29 6.19 8.73
N GLN A 223 3.53 6.72 7.77
CA GLN A 223 4.08 7.40 6.60
C GLN A 223 4.87 8.65 6.99
N LEU A 224 4.37 9.46 7.92
CA LEU A 224 5.13 10.60 8.47
C LEU A 224 6.43 10.15 9.13
N ALA A 225 6.41 9.04 9.89
CA ALA A 225 7.63 8.47 10.47
C ALA A 225 8.64 8.03 9.40
N VAL A 226 8.18 7.45 8.28
CA VAL A 226 9.06 7.12 7.15
C VAL A 226 9.60 8.37 6.48
N VAL A 227 8.80 9.43 6.34
CA VAL A 227 9.28 10.72 5.82
C VAL A 227 10.42 11.26 6.68
N VAL A 228 10.30 11.20 8.01
CA VAL A 228 11.39 11.57 8.92
C VAL A 228 12.64 10.70 8.70
N ALA A 229 12.48 9.38 8.56
CA ALA A 229 13.59 8.48 8.27
C ALA A 229 14.29 8.81 6.94
N MET A 230 13.51 9.14 5.89
CA MET A 230 14.05 9.56 4.59
C MET A 230 14.82 10.88 4.67
N VAL A 231 14.33 11.85 5.45
CA VAL A 231 15.05 13.11 5.69
C VAL A 231 16.38 12.84 6.39
N TYR A 232 16.39 11.96 7.39
CA TYR A 232 17.62 11.58 8.10
C TYR A 232 18.63 10.84 7.20
N LEU A 233 18.17 10.02 6.25
CA LEU A 233 19.06 9.41 5.23
C LEU A 233 19.75 10.46 4.36
N ARG A 234 19.07 11.59 4.09
CA ARG A 234 19.61 12.66 3.24
C ARG A 234 20.51 13.64 4.00
N TRP A 235 20.15 13.95 5.24
CA TRP A 235 20.90 14.82 6.15
C TRP A 235 21.10 14.11 7.49
N PRO A 236 22.07 13.19 7.57
CA PRO A 236 22.40 12.55 8.84
C PRO A 236 22.84 13.63 9.84
N ALA A 237 22.38 13.53 11.09
CA ALA A 237 22.86 14.40 12.14
C ALA A 237 24.38 14.26 12.24
N ALA A 238 25.09 15.40 12.18
CA ALA A 238 26.55 15.48 12.23
C ALA A 238 27.12 14.96 13.55
#